data_AF-A0A4Y9S123-F1
#
_entry.id   AF-A0A4Y9S123-F1
#
_cell.length_a   1.000
_cell.length_b   1.000
_cell.length_c   1.000
_cell.angle_alpha   90.00
_cell.angle_beta   90.00
_cell.angle_gamma   90.00
#
_symmetry.space_group_name_H-M   'P 1'
#
loop_
_entity.id
_entity.type
_entity.pdbx_description
1 polymer ?
#
loop_
_entity_poly.entity_id
_entity_poly.type
_entity_poly.pdbx_seq_one_letter_code
_entity_poly.pdbx_strand_id
1 'polypeptide(L)' 'MRERRTRPDRARAIAVNAGIVMMEQRGREAAAAFLADNGVPLPVIARVLNEPDKRRRADLR' A
#
# COMPACT_ATOMS: atom_id res chain seq x y z
N MET A 1 2.49 -22.08 -18.93
CA MET A 1 1.32 -21.19 -19.02
C MET A 1 1.54 -20.03 -18.04
N ARG A 2 2.09 -18.89 -18.49
CA ARG A 2 2.25 -17.70 -17.62
C ARG A 2 0.93 -16.98 -17.61
N GLU A 3 0.08 -17.29 -16.64
CA GLU A 3 -1.21 -16.61 -16.45
C GLU A 3 -1.00 -15.10 -16.44
N ARG A 4 -1.86 -14.43 -17.21
CA ARG A 4 -2.00 -12.98 -17.27
C ARG A 4 -2.40 -12.48 -15.87
N ARG A 5 -1.41 -12.25 -14.98
CA ARG A 5 -1.52 -11.74 -13.60
C ARG A 5 -1.99 -10.28 -13.51
N THR A 6 -2.84 -9.81 -14.42
CA THR A 6 -3.03 -8.37 -14.64
C THR A 6 -4.06 -7.69 -13.72
N ARG A 7 -4.57 -8.32 -12.66
CA ARG A 7 -5.62 -7.67 -11.81
C ARG A 7 -5.53 -7.76 -10.28
N PRO A 8 -4.84 -8.72 -9.64
CA PRO A 8 -4.69 -8.70 -8.18
C PRO A 8 -3.80 -7.55 -7.68
N ASP A 9 -2.77 -7.19 -8.45
CA ASP A 9 -1.79 -6.18 -8.04
C ASP A 9 -2.33 -4.75 -8.12
N ARG A 10 -3.29 -4.47 -9.02
CA ARG A 10 -3.82 -3.11 -9.20
C ARG A 10 -4.69 -2.66 -8.03
N ALA A 11 -5.59 -3.53 -7.55
CA ALA A 11 -6.43 -3.24 -6.39
C ALA A 11 -5.58 -3.06 -5.13
N ARG A 12 -4.57 -3.93 -4.95
CA ARG A 12 -3.59 -3.76 -3.87
C ARG A 12 -2.84 -2.44 -4.00
N ALA A 13 -2.34 -2.08 -5.18
CA ALA A 13 -1.61 -0.82 -5.38
C ALA A 13 -2.48 0.41 -5.03
N ILE A 14 -3.77 0.39 -5.38
CA ILE A 14 -4.71 1.46 -5.03
C ILE A 14 -4.88 1.57 -3.51
N ALA A 15 -5.16 0.45 -2.82
CA ALA A 15 -5.28 0.44 -1.36
C ALA A 15 -4.00 0.93 -0.67
N VAL A 16 -2.85 0.48 -1.19
CA VAL A 16 -1.52 0.81 -0.71
C VAL A 16 -1.18 2.30 -0.92
N ASN A 17 -1.67 2.95 -1.99
CA ASN A 17 -1.51 4.39 -2.19
C ASN A 17 -2.47 5.22 -1.31
N ALA A 18 -3.73 4.78 -1.18
CA ALA A 18 -4.68 5.39 -0.25
C ALA A 18 -4.20 5.31 1.21
N GLY A 19 -3.56 4.20 1.61
CA GLY A 19 -2.96 4.04 2.93
C GLY A 19 -1.81 5.03 3.21
N ILE A 20 -1.00 5.40 2.20
CA ILE A 20 0.02 6.46 2.39
C ILE A 20 -0.64 7.79 2.67
N VAL A 21 -1.60 8.18 1.82
CA VAL A 21 -2.31 9.46 1.96
C VAL A 21 -3.01 9.53 3.32
N MET A 22 -3.61 8.42 3.75
CA MET A 22 -4.24 8.31 5.06
C MET A 22 -3.23 8.42 6.21
N MET A 23 -2.03 7.87 6.06
CA MET A 23 -0.97 8.01 7.06
C MET A 23 -0.56 9.48 7.25
N GLU A 24 -0.41 10.22 6.15
CA GLU A 24 -0.06 11.65 6.19
C GLU A 24 -1.20 12.51 6.80
N GLN A 25 -2.46 12.14 6.60
CA GLN A 25 -3.62 12.93 7.04
C GLN A 25 -4.16 12.54 8.44
N ARG A 26 -4.13 11.25 8.78
CA ARG A 26 -4.82 10.66 9.94
C ARG A 26 -3.90 9.85 10.85
N GLY A 27 -2.63 9.73 10.49
CA GLY A 27 -1.64 9.00 11.28
C GLY A 27 -1.58 7.50 11.00
N ARG A 28 -0.59 6.87 11.64
CA ARG A 28 -0.14 5.51 11.34
C ARG A 28 -1.18 4.43 11.65
N GLU A 29 -1.92 4.57 12.75
CA GLU A 29 -2.92 3.58 13.16
C GLU A 29 -4.10 3.50 12.18
N ALA A 30 -4.62 4.66 11.76
CA ALA A 30 -5.71 4.73 10.79
C ALA A 30 -5.32 4.10 9.45
N ALA A 31 -4.09 4.37 8.97
CA ALA A 31 -3.56 3.76 7.77
C ALA A 31 -3.37 2.24 7.90
N ALA A 32 -2.90 1.76 9.05
CA ALA A 32 -2.73 0.33 9.31
C ALA A 32 -4.06 -0.42 9.26
N ALA A 33 -5.09 0.12 9.92
CA ALA A 33 -6.44 -0.45 9.93
C ALA A 33 -7.02 -0.49 8.51
N PHE A 34 -6.96 0.63 7.79
CA PHE A 34 -7.44 0.70 6.40
C PHE A 34 -6.78 -0.33 5.48
N LEU A 35 -5.46 -0.50 5.58
CA LEU A 35 -4.75 -1.47 4.74
C LEU A 35 -5.13 -2.92 5.10
N ALA A 36 -5.29 -3.21 6.40
CA ALA A 36 -5.72 -4.53 6.87
C ALA A 36 -7.14 -4.87 6.37
N ASP A 37 -8.06 -3.92 6.47
CA ASP A 37 -9.45 -4.07 5.99
C ASP A 37 -9.53 -4.31 4.48
N ASN A 38 -8.56 -3.78 3.72
CA ASN A 38 -8.43 -3.99 2.28
C ASN A 38 -7.66 -5.28 1.91
N GLY A 39 -7.38 -6.15 2.87
CA GLY A 39 -6.71 -7.44 2.64
C GLY A 39 -5.23 -7.32 2.30
N VAL A 40 -4.58 -6.21 2.66
CA VAL A 40 -3.13 -6.03 2.48
C VAL A 40 -2.39 -6.85 3.55
N PRO A 41 -1.42 -7.70 3.18
CA PRO A 41 -0.70 -8.51 4.15
C PRO A 41 0.14 -7.66 5.12
N LEU A 42 0.21 -8.10 6.38
CA LEU A 42 1.02 -7.48 7.44
C LEU A 42 2.44 -7.10 7.02
N PRO A 43 3.22 -7.94 6.30
CA PRO A 43 4.55 -7.56 5.83
C PRO A 43 4.56 -6.35 4.89
N VAL A 44 3.51 -6.22 4.06
CA VAL A 44 3.34 -5.08 3.15
C VAL A 44 2.93 -3.84 3.93
N ILE A 45 2.00 -3.97 4.88
CA ILE A 45 1.60 -2.87 5.77
C ILE A 45 2.82 -2.31 6.52
N ALA A 46 3.61 -3.18 7.15
CA ALA A 46 4.82 -2.77 7.87
C ALA A 46 5.81 -2.02 6.96
N ARG A 47 6.01 -2.49 5.72
CA ARG A 47 6.85 -1.78 4.74
C ARG A 47 6.28 -0.40 4.38
N VAL A 48 4.98 -0.30 4.13
CA VAL A 48 4.32 0.96 3.76
C VAL A 48 4.43 1.99 4.89
N LEU A 49 4.27 1.57 6.14
CA LEU A 49 4.28 2.46 7.30
C LEU A 49 5.70 2.82 7.79
N ASN A 50 6.72 2.02 7.46
CA ASN A 50 8.10 2.27 7.89
C ASN A 50 8.97 2.88 6.78
N GLU A 51 8.59 2.75 5.52
CA GLU A 51 9.39 3.23 4.38
C GLU A 51 8.57 4.09 3.38
N PRO A 52 7.87 5.16 3.82
CA PRO A 52 7.07 5.99 2.91
C PRO A 52 7.89 6.58 1.75
N ASP A 53 9.11 7.03 2.02
CA ASP A 53 9.94 7.73 1.03
C ASP A 53 10.55 6.82 -0.04
N LYS A 54 10.73 5.53 0.25
CA LYS A 54 11.25 4.58 -0.74
C LYS A 54 10.25 4.33 -1.88
N ARG A 55 8.95 4.57 -1.65
CA ARG A 55 7.94 4.45 -2.72
C ARG A 55 7.74 5.72 -3.54
N ARG A 56 7.88 6.92 -2.95
CA ARG A 56 7.87 8.18 -3.72
C ARG A 56 8.85 8.17 -4.90
N ARG A 57 10.01 7.53 -4.74
CA ARG A 57 11.02 7.39 -5.82
C ARG A 57 10.66 6.39 -6.91
N ALA A 58 9.75 5.45 -6.66
CA ALA A 58 9.35 4.43 -7.64
C ALA A 58 8.24 4.92 -8.58
N ASP A 59 7.37 5.83 -8.13
CA ASP A 59 6.29 6.42 -8.93
C ASP A 59 6.75 7.64 -9.77
N LEU A 60 7.97 8.15 -9.55
CA LEU A 60 8.57 9.30 -10.26
C LEU A 60 9.46 8.90 -11.45
N ARG A 61 9.45 7.63 -11.88
CA ARG A 61 10.31 7.11 -12.95
C ARG A 61 9.49 6.43 -14.03
#